data_AF-A0A183A4U3-F1
#
_entry.id   AF-A0A183A4U3-F1
#
_cell.length_a   1.000
_cell.length_b   1.000
_cell.length_c   1.000
_cell.angle_alpha   90.00
_cell.angle_beta   90.00
_cell.angle_gamma   90.00
#
_symmetry.space_group_name_H-M   'P 1'
#
loop_
_entity.id
_entity.type
_entity.pdbx_description
1 polymer ?
#
loop_
_entity_poly.entity_id
_entity_poly.type
_entity_poly.pdbx_seq_one_letter_code
_entity_poly.pdbx_strand_id
1 'polypeptide(L)'
;MNLERYLFYFNRYLNHWQSLRFEARLYESVQNKMEQMQTHGTSWIDVKFFRKVVDVLCSCRRTLMYTYAFAFFLKKNNHSLIFESNQSDLELATEQLSGLLDRDLSSMALNELKQKLQDKARYCESRRQVLLDHVHEGYEKDFWEQSTT
;
A
#
# COMPACT_ATOMS: atom_id res chain seq x y z
N MET A 1 -16.45 -21.44 11.99
CA MET A 1 -15.43 -20.36 11.92
C MET A 1 -14.40 -20.57 13.04
N ASN A 2 -13.10 -20.72 12.73
CA ASN A 2 -12.04 -21.00 13.73
C ASN A 2 -11.43 -19.68 14.26
N LEU A 3 -11.26 -19.56 15.58
CA LEU A 3 -10.62 -18.42 16.27
C LEU A 3 -9.23 -18.10 15.71
N GLU A 4 -8.43 -19.12 15.37
CA GLU A 4 -7.10 -18.92 14.79
C GLU A 4 -7.16 -18.19 13.45
N ARG A 5 -8.14 -18.55 12.60
CA ARG A 5 -8.38 -17.86 11.33
C ARG A 5 -8.74 -16.41 11.57
N TYR A 6 -9.66 -16.14 12.49
CA TYR A 6 -10.03 -14.76 12.84
C TYR A 6 -8.83 -13.95 13.31
N LEU A 7 -8.04 -14.47 14.24
CA LEU A 7 -6.84 -13.79 14.76
C LEU A 7 -5.82 -13.51 13.65
N PHE A 8 -5.62 -14.43 12.71
CA PHE A 8 -4.71 -14.23 11.58
C PHE A 8 -5.12 -13.01 10.72
N TYR A 9 -6.35 -12.98 10.22
CA TYR A 9 -6.82 -11.88 9.36
C TYR A 9 -6.96 -10.57 10.13
N PHE A 10 -7.44 -10.62 11.38
CA PHE A 10 -7.58 -9.46 12.24
C PHE A 10 -6.24 -8.81 12.58
N ASN A 11 -5.21 -9.60 12.92
CA ASN A 11 -3.88 -9.08 13.20
C ASN A 11 -3.27 -8.39 11.97
N ARG A 12 -3.44 -8.96 10.77
CA ARG A 12 -2.97 -8.35 9.53
C ARG A 12 -3.69 -7.04 9.22
N TYR A 13 -5.03 -7.01 9.37
CA TYR A 13 -5.81 -5.79 9.28
C TYR A 13 -5.30 -4.70 10.24
N LEU A 14 -5.14 -5.06 11.52
CA LEU A 14 -4.67 -4.13 12.55
C LEU A 14 -3.26 -3.62 12.27
N ASN A 15 -2.36 -4.48 11.80
CA ASN A 15 -0.99 -4.08 11.47
C ASN A 15 -0.98 -3.01 10.38
N HIS A 16 -1.74 -3.20 9.28
CA HIS A 16 -1.83 -2.17 8.24
C HIS A 16 -2.53 -0.90 8.73
N TRP A 17 -3.54 -1.01 9.59
CA TRP A 17 -4.17 0.16 10.22
C TRP A 17 -3.19 0.96 11.09
N GLN A 18 -2.37 0.28 11.88
CA GLN A 18 -1.33 0.91 12.68
C GLN A 18 -0.26 1.56 11.80
N SER A 19 0.25 0.85 10.78
CA SER A 19 1.20 1.41 9.80
C SER A 19 0.65 2.67 9.14
N LEU A 20 -0.62 2.67 8.71
CA LEU A 20 -1.26 3.84 8.11
C LEU A 20 -1.26 5.06 9.04
N ARG A 21 -1.43 4.85 10.35
CA ARG A 21 -1.32 5.94 11.34
C ARG A 21 0.10 6.48 11.47
N PHE A 22 1.12 5.64 11.31
CA PHE A 22 2.51 6.10 11.27
C PHE A 22 2.81 6.84 9.96
N GLU A 23 2.25 6.41 8.85
CA GLU A 23 2.37 7.10 7.55
C GLU A 23 1.74 8.51 7.55
N ALA A 24 0.70 8.73 8.35
CA ALA A 24 0.18 10.08 8.58
C ALA A 24 1.22 11.02 9.20
N ARG A 25 2.21 10.51 9.94
CA ARG A 25 3.34 11.30 10.47
C ARG A 25 4.44 11.50 9.42
N LEU A 26 4.63 10.53 8.52
CA LEU A 26 5.50 10.70 7.35
C LEU A 26 5.07 11.90 6.50
N TYR A 27 3.77 12.16 6.41
CA TYR A 27 3.23 13.37 5.76
C TYR A 27 3.83 14.66 6.31
N GLU A 28 3.92 14.80 7.64
CA GLU A 28 4.49 15.99 8.28
C GLU A 28 5.99 16.09 8.02
N SER A 29 6.72 14.98 8.11
CA SER A 29 8.17 14.94 7.82
C SER A 29 8.47 15.31 6.36
N VAL A 30 7.66 14.79 5.43
CA VAL A 30 7.73 15.13 4.01
C VAL A 30 7.41 16.61 3.76
N GLN A 31 6.41 17.19 4.43
CA GLN A 31 6.13 18.64 4.36
C GLN A 31 7.32 19.48 4.84
N ASN A 32 7.91 19.14 6.00
CA ASN A 32 9.07 19.87 6.51
C ASN A 32 10.27 19.79 5.55
N LYS A 33 10.53 18.61 4.96
CA LYS A 33 11.57 18.43 3.94
C LYS A 33 11.26 19.26 2.70
N MET A 34 10.00 19.30 2.28
CA MET A 34 9.53 20.11 1.14
C MET A 34 9.76 21.61 1.37
N GLU A 35 9.45 22.14 2.55
CA GLU A 35 9.68 23.56 2.89
C GLU A 35 11.17 23.92 2.89
N GLN A 36 12.02 23.05 3.44
CA GLN A 36 13.48 23.22 3.37
C GLN A 36 13.96 23.25 1.93
N MET A 37 13.49 22.34 1.08
CA MET A 37 13.89 22.27 -0.32
C MET A 37 13.45 23.48 -1.14
N GLN A 38 12.26 24.03 -0.88
CA GLN A 38 11.80 25.27 -1.52
C GLN A 38 12.69 26.46 -1.14
N THR A 39 13.10 26.54 0.13
CA THR A 39 14.00 27.60 0.61
C THR A 39 15.37 27.56 -0.10
N HIS A 40 15.80 26.39 -0.56
CA HIS A 40 17.04 26.20 -1.33
C HIS A 40 16.83 26.25 -2.86
N GLY A 41 15.69 26.74 -3.34
CA GLY A 41 15.43 26.99 -4.76
C GLY A 41 14.90 25.78 -5.54
N THR A 42 14.44 24.71 -4.87
CA THR A 42 13.85 23.53 -5.55
C THR A 42 12.45 23.85 -6.07
N SER A 43 12.11 23.34 -7.26
CA SER A 43 10.82 23.60 -7.91
C SER A 43 9.64 23.03 -7.12
N TRP A 44 8.53 23.77 -7.09
CA TRP A 44 7.26 23.34 -6.49
C TRP A 44 6.70 22.04 -7.11
N ILE A 45 7.13 21.70 -8.33
CA ILE A 45 6.77 20.43 -9.00
C ILE A 45 7.38 19.22 -8.29
N ASP A 46 8.63 19.33 -7.83
CA ASP A 46 9.32 18.25 -7.10
C ASP A 46 8.69 18.00 -5.74
N VAL A 47 8.12 19.05 -5.16
CA VAL A 47 7.44 19.06 -3.87
C VAL A 47 6.09 18.33 -3.93
N LYS A 48 5.32 18.53 -5.01
CA LYS A 48 4.08 17.78 -5.26
C LYS A 48 4.30 16.28 -5.43
N PHE A 49 5.46 15.89 -5.96
CA PHE A 49 5.80 14.50 -6.20
C PHE A 49 5.87 13.68 -4.91
N PHE A 50 6.56 14.15 -3.87
CA PHE A 50 6.65 13.40 -2.61
C PHE A 50 5.28 13.19 -1.96
N ARG A 51 4.43 14.21 -2.01
CA ARG A 51 3.05 14.11 -1.53
C ARG A 51 2.28 13.00 -2.26
N LYS A 52 2.42 12.92 -3.58
CA LYS A 52 1.80 11.86 -4.39
C LYS A 52 2.30 10.46 -4.04
N VAL A 53 3.59 10.33 -3.70
CA VAL A 53 4.16 9.04 -3.28
C VAL A 53 3.56 8.57 -1.95
N VAL A 54 3.45 9.47 -0.96
CA VAL A 54 2.80 9.14 0.33
C VAL A 54 1.31 8.82 0.13
N ASP A 55 0.61 9.55 -0.74
CA ASP A 55 -0.80 9.27 -1.09
C ASP A 55 -0.98 7.84 -1.63
N VAL A 56 -0.07 7.41 -2.52
CA VAL A 56 -0.08 6.04 -3.05
C VAL A 56 0.15 5.03 -1.95
N LEU A 57 1.15 5.25 -1.08
CA LEU A 57 1.44 4.35 0.05
C LEU A 57 0.21 4.18 0.95
N CYS A 58 -0.40 5.27 1.40
CA CYS A 58 -1.59 5.24 2.25
C CYS A 58 -2.79 4.57 1.56
N SER A 59 -2.92 4.73 0.24
CA SER A 59 -3.99 4.08 -0.53
C SER A 59 -3.77 2.56 -0.67
N CYS A 60 -2.52 2.13 -0.84
CA CYS A 60 -2.15 0.72 -0.85
C CYS A 60 -2.37 0.07 0.52
N ARG A 61 -1.97 0.71 1.63
CA ARG A 61 -2.27 0.26 3.00
C ARG A 61 -3.75 0.09 3.27
N ARG A 62 -4.56 1.09 2.93
CA ARG A 62 -6.02 1.01 3.09
C ARG A 62 -6.61 -0.13 2.28
N THR A 63 -6.14 -0.30 1.04
CA THR A 63 -6.55 -1.45 0.21
C THR A 63 -6.17 -2.76 0.90
N LEU A 64 -4.92 -2.91 1.35
CA LEU A 64 -4.46 -4.10 2.07
C LEU A 64 -5.32 -4.42 3.30
N MET A 65 -5.64 -3.43 4.14
CA MET A 65 -6.58 -3.62 5.26
C MET A 65 -7.89 -4.28 4.79
N TYR A 66 -8.55 -3.71 3.80
CA TYR A 66 -9.82 -4.24 3.31
C TYR A 66 -9.67 -5.58 2.57
N THR A 67 -8.52 -5.86 1.95
CA THR A 67 -8.25 -7.18 1.36
C THR A 67 -8.21 -8.27 2.42
N TYR A 68 -7.68 -8.00 3.62
CA TYR A 68 -7.71 -8.96 4.73
C TYR A 68 -9.12 -9.17 5.28
N ALA A 69 -9.94 -8.12 5.34
CA ALA A 69 -11.35 -8.25 5.70
C ALA A 69 -12.14 -9.07 4.66
N PHE A 70 -11.90 -8.82 3.37
CA PHE A 70 -12.50 -9.59 2.28
C PHE A 70 -12.05 -11.06 2.30
N ALA A 71 -10.76 -11.32 2.41
CA ALA A 71 -10.17 -12.66 2.42
C ALA A 71 -10.63 -13.53 3.60
N PHE A 72 -10.96 -12.91 4.73
CA PHE A 72 -11.49 -13.62 5.89
C PHE A 72 -12.77 -14.38 5.56
N PHE A 73 -13.70 -13.75 4.84
CA PHE A 73 -14.97 -14.33 4.43
C PHE A 73 -14.88 -15.14 3.14
N LEU A 74 -13.74 -15.12 2.45
CA LEU A 74 -13.59 -15.78 1.16
C LEU A 74 -13.44 -17.30 1.29
N LYS A 75 -14.28 -18.06 0.59
CA LYS A 75 -14.12 -19.50 0.42
C LYS A 75 -13.02 -19.78 -0.60
N LYS A 76 -12.19 -20.79 -0.33
CA LYS A 76 -11.08 -21.15 -1.22
C LYS A 76 -11.57 -21.67 -2.57
N ASN A 77 -11.03 -21.11 -3.65
CA ASN A 77 -11.19 -21.57 -5.02
C ASN A 77 -9.99 -21.10 -5.87
N ASN A 78 -10.01 -21.34 -7.19
CA ASN A 78 -8.89 -20.94 -8.06
C ASN A 78 -8.67 -19.42 -8.08
N HIS A 79 -9.75 -18.63 -8.07
CA HIS A 79 -9.65 -17.17 -8.06
C HIS A 79 -9.18 -16.62 -6.72
N SER A 80 -9.46 -17.30 -5.61
CA SER A 80 -8.96 -16.92 -4.28
C SER A 80 -7.44 -17.08 -4.20
N LEU A 81 -6.86 -18.11 -4.84
CA LEU A 81 -5.40 -18.29 -4.90
C LEU A 81 -4.71 -17.17 -5.70
N ILE A 82 -5.32 -16.77 -6.83
CA ILE A 82 -4.82 -15.65 -7.64
C ILE A 82 -4.92 -14.34 -6.83
N PHE A 83 -6.03 -14.13 -6.13
CA PHE A 83 -6.21 -12.99 -5.23
C PHE A 83 -5.14 -12.96 -4.12
N GLU A 84 -4.87 -14.10 -3.45
CA GLU A 84 -3.85 -14.19 -2.40
C GLU A 84 -2.44 -13.87 -2.95
N SER A 85 -2.13 -14.30 -4.17
CA SER A 85 -0.88 -13.93 -4.86
C SER A 85 -0.80 -12.43 -5.14
N ASN A 86 -1.86 -11.84 -5.68
CA ASN A 86 -1.93 -10.39 -5.95
C ASN A 86 -1.84 -9.57 -4.65
N GLN A 87 -2.46 -10.05 -3.56
CA GLN A 87 -2.38 -9.46 -2.24
C GLN A 87 -0.93 -9.47 -1.71
N SER A 88 -0.25 -10.61 -1.81
CA SER A 88 1.16 -10.73 -1.41
C SER A 88 2.08 -9.80 -2.21
N ASP A 89 1.87 -9.69 -3.53
CA ASP A 89 2.64 -8.78 -4.38
C ASP A 89 2.45 -7.31 -3.98
N LEU A 90 1.20 -6.91 -3.70
CA LEU A 90 0.88 -5.57 -3.23
C LEU A 90 1.50 -5.29 -1.85
N GLU A 91 1.42 -6.24 -0.92
CA GLU A 91 1.98 -6.10 0.42
C GLU A 91 3.50 -5.91 0.36
N LEU A 92 4.20 -6.75 -0.41
CA LEU A 92 5.64 -6.61 -0.60
C LEU A 92 6.01 -5.27 -1.23
N ALA A 93 5.28 -4.83 -2.27
CA ALA A 93 5.51 -3.52 -2.90
C ALA A 93 5.28 -2.35 -1.93
N THR A 94 4.25 -2.47 -1.07
CA THR A 94 3.89 -1.48 -0.05
C THR A 94 4.98 -1.36 1.01
N GLU A 95 5.47 -2.49 1.55
CA GLU A 95 6.55 -2.47 2.55
C GLU A 95 7.87 -1.94 1.98
N GLN A 96 8.19 -2.27 0.72
CA GLN A 96 9.38 -1.72 0.06
C GLN A 96 9.29 -0.19 -0.11
N LEU A 97 8.11 0.33 -0.48
CA LEU A 97 7.90 1.76 -0.61
C LEU A 97 7.97 2.48 0.75
N SER A 98 7.33 1.89 1.78
CA SER A 98 7.38 2.40 3.15
C SER A 98 8.82 2.47 3.66
N GLY A 99 9.58 1.37 3.52
CA GLY A 99 10.96 1.30 3.98
C GLY A 99 11.89 2.28 3.25
N LEU A 100 11.64 2.57 1.97
CA LEU A 100 12.39 3.58 1.21
C LEU A 100 12.12 5.00 1.73
N LEU A 101 10.87 5.31 2.07
CA LEU A 101 10.51 6.60 2.67
C LEU A 101 11.10 6.77 4.07
N ASP A 102 11.11 5.72 4.89
CA ASP A 102 11.62 5.78 6.26
C ASP A 102 13.16 5.91 6.33
N ARG A 103 13.89 5.25 5.43
CA ARG A 103 15.37 5.13 5.51
C ARG A 103 16.12 6.24 4.77
N ASP A 104 15.63 6.66 3.60
CA ASP A 104 16.48 7.38 2.64
C ASP A 104 16.16 8.88 2.51
N LEU A 105 15.18 9.39 3.27
CA LEU A 105 14.92 10.82 3.34
C LEU A 105 16.11 11.60 3.94
N SER A 106 17.06 10.97 4.63
CA SER A 106 18.16 11.65 5.34
C SER A 106 19.54 11.51 4.69
N SER A 107 19.75 10.59 3.74
CA SER A 107 21.10 10.14 3.34
C SER A 107 21.41 10.16 1.84
N MET A 108 20.40 10.23 0.96
CA MET A 108 20.58 10.12 -0.49
C MET A 108 20.55 11.46 -1.24
N ALA A 109 21.23 11.52 -2.40
CA ALA A 109 21.09 12.63 -3.34
C ALA A 109 19.64 12.71 -3.86
N LEU A 110 19.06 13.91 -3.82
CA LEU A 110 17.64 14.15 -4.04
C LEU A 110 17.09 13.54 -5.35
N ASN A 111 17.85 13.69 -6.44
CA ASN A 111 17.42 13.24 -7.77
C ASN A 111 17.33 11.71 -7.86
N GLU A 112 18.28 11.01 -7.26
CA GLU A 112 18.28 9.54 -7.24
C GLU A 112 17.14 9.01 -6.35
N LEU A 113 16.93 9.63 -5.19
CA LEU A 113 15.82 9.31 -4.30
C LEU A 113 14.47 9.50 -5.00
N LYS A 114 14.31 10.61 -5.72
CA LYS A 114 13.09 10.93 -6.48
C LYS A 114 12.77 9.84 -7.50
N GLN A 115 13.76 9.44 -8.30
CA GLN A 115 13.57 8.40 -9.31
C GLN A 115 13.17 7.06 -8.67
N LYS A 116 13.89 6.62 -7.63
CA LYS A 116 13.58 5.35 -6.93
C LYS A 116 12.18 5.36 -6.31
N LEU A 117 11.80 6.45 -5.63
CA LEU A 117 10.47 6.60 -5.04
C LEU A 117 9.38 6.58 -6.11
N GLN A 118 9.62 7.21 -7.26
CA GLN A 118 8.66 7.28 -8.35
C GLN A 118 8.38 5.90 -8.94
N ASP A 119 9.44 5.14 -9.19
CA ASP A 119 9.33 3.81 -9.76
C ASP A 119 8.64 2.84 -8.79
N LYS A 120 9.01 2.90 -7.49
CA LYS A 120 8.37 2.09 -6.45
C LYS A 120 6.90 2.45 -6.24
N ALA A 121 6.56 3.74 -6.23
CA ALA A 121 5.17 4.18 -6.11
C ALA A 121 4.32 3.73 -7.30
N ARG A 122 4.82 3.89 -8.53
CA ARG A 122 4.13 3.41 -9.74
C ARG A 122 3.91 1.90 -9.71
N TYR A 123 4.92 1.13 -9.30
CA TYR A 123 4.81 -0.31 -9.19
C TYR A 123 3.77 -0.72 -8.14
N CYS A 124 3.78 -0.09 -6.97
CA CYS A 124 2.82 -0.33 -5.90
C CYS A 124 1.38 -0.06 -6.36
N GLU A 125 1.16 1.09 -7.01
CA GLU A 125 -0.15 1.44 -7.58
C GLU A 125 -0.60 0.46 -8.67
N SER A 126 0.32 -0.01 -9.53
CA SER A 126 0.01 -1.05 -10.52
C SER A 126 -0.42 -2.37 -9.87
N ARG A 127 0.26 -2.81 -8.81
CA ARG A 127 -0.15 -4.02 -8.05
C ARG A 127 -1.51 -3.83 -7.39
N ARG A 128 -1.78 -2.64 -6.86
CA ARG A 128 -3.08 -2.28 -6.28
C ARG A 128 -4.19 -2.37 -7.33
N GLN A 129 -3.95 -1.86 -8.53
CA GLN A 129 -4.93 -1.91 -9.62
C GLN A 129 -5.19 -3.34 -10.08
N VAL A 130 -4.15 -4.15 -10.32
CA VAL A 130 -4.30 -5.56 -10.71
C VAL A 130 -5.11 -6.35 -9.68
N LEU A 131 -4.87 -6.11 -8.38
CA LEU A 131 -5.66 -6.74 -7.32
C LEU A 131 -7.13 -6.34 -7.41
N LEU A 132 -7.41 -5.04 -7.53
CA LEU A 132 -8.78 -4.53 -7.54
C LEU A 132 -9.55 -4.94 -8.80
N ASP A 133 -8.89 -4.94 -9.96
CA ASP A 133 -9.47 -5.40 -11.22
C ASP A 133 -9.88 -6.86 -11.13
N HIS A 134 -9.02 -7.72 -10.56
CA HIS A 134 -9.35 -9.13 -10.33
C HIS A 134 -10.52 -9.32 -9.37
N VAL A 135 -10.56 -8.54 -8.28
CA VAL A 135 -11.70 -8.56 -7.35
C VAL A 135 -12.99 -8.11 -8.04
N HIS A 136 -12.92 -7.06 -8.86
CA HIS A 136 -14.07 -6.52 -9.59
C HIS A 136 -14.60 -7.52 -10.64
N GLU A 137 -13.71 -8.08 -11.46
CA GLU A 137 -14.06 -9.14 -12.42
C GLU A 137 -14.74 -10.32 -11.71
N GLY A 138 -14.24 -10.70 -10.53
CA GLY A 138 -14.86 -11.78 -9.77
C GLY A 138 -16.23 -11.46 -9.18
N TYR A 139 -16.57 -10.18 -8.98
CA TYR A 139 -17.95 -9.80 -8.68
C TYR A 139 -18.85 -9.85 -9.92
N GLU A 140 -18.34 -9.47 -11.10
CA GLU A 140 -19.12 -9.52 -12.35
C GLU A 140 -19.42 -10.95 -12.81
N LYS A 141 -18.51 -11.88 -12.49
CA LYS A 141 -18.57 -13.29 -12.93
C LYS A 141 -18.91 -14.27 -11.81
N ASP A 142 -19.33 -13.77 -10.65
CA ASP A 142 -19.72 -14.57 -9.48
C ASP A 142 -18.65 -15.59 -9.00
N PHE A 143 -17.38 -15.18 -9.00
CA PHE A 143 -16.26 -16.01 -8.51
C PHE A 143 -16.22 -16.14 -6.99
N TRP A 144 -16.85 -15.23 -6.26
CA TRP A 144 -16.67 -15.08 -4.81
C TRP A 144 -17.77 -15.76 -4.02
N GLU A 145 -17.44 -16.92 -3.47
CA GLU A 145 -18.28 -17.60 -2.49
C GLU A 145 -17.85 -17.22 -1.07
N GLN A 146 -18.84 -17.02 -0.19
CA GLN A 146 -18.58 -16.80 1.23
C GLN A 146 -18.35 -18.12 1.95
N SER A 147 -17.36 -18.17 2.85
CA SER A 147 -17.20 -19.30 3.76
C SER A 147 -18.35 -19.28 4.76
N THR A 148 -19.27 -20.24 4.67
CA THR A 148 -20.34 -20.44 5.67
C THR A 148 -19.76 -20.72 7.05
N THR A 149 -20.48 -20.25 8.07
CA THR A 149 -20.12 -20.30 9.50
C THR A 149 -19.77 -21.71 9.97
#